data_AF-R6QIX1-F1
#
_entry.id   AF-R6QIX1-F1
#
_cell.length_a   1.000
_cell.length_b   1.000
_cell.length_c   1.000
_cell.angle_alpha   90.00
_cell.angle_beta   90.00
_cell.angle_gamma   90.00
#
_symmetry.space_group_name_H-M   'P 1'
#
loop_
_entity.id
_entity.type
_entity.pdbx_description
1 polymer ?
#
loop_
_entity_poly.entity_id
_entity_poly.type
_entity_poly.pdbx_seq_one_letter_code
_entity_poly.pdbx_strand_id
1 'polypeptide(L)' 'MNLDHDKEAFAELIAGAAKSSVPDILREVINNNVYKRDYEDVTMGLLFVPVSYDTVVQSLHKILDSKLWD' A
#
# COMPACT_ATOMS: atom_id res chain seq x y z
N MET A 1 -11.92 -10.52 7.61
CA MET A 1 -11.58 -10.11 6.24
C MET A 1 -12.88 -9.85 5.50
N ASN A 2 -13.27 -8.57 5.34
CA ASN A 2 -14.39 -8.22 4.49
C ASN A 2 -13.83 -7.89 3.10
N LEU A 3 -13.59 -8.93 2.31
CA LEU A 3 -12.89 -8.89 1.03
C LEU A 3 -13.57 -7.99 -0.02
N ASP A 4 -14.79 -7.53 0.22
CA ASP A 4 -15.55 -6.73 -0.74
C ASP A 4 -15.14 -5.25 -0.72
N HIS A 5 -14.77 -4.69 0.44
CA HIS A 5 -14.33 -3.30 0.54
C HIS A 5 -12.94 -3.07 -0.07
N ASP A 6 -12.02 -4.03 0.09
CA ASP A 6 -10.65 -3.93 -0.43
C ASP A 6 -10.60 -4.18 -1.94
N LYS A 7 -11.53 -4.97 -2.47
CA LYS A 7 -11.66 -5.20 -3.91
C LYS A 7 -12.13 -3.94 -4.65
N GLU A 8 -13.06 -3.17 -4.10
CA GLU A 8 -13.51 -1.93 -4.73
C GLU A 8 -12.41 -0.86 -4.70
N ALA A 9 -11.75 -0.67 -3.56
CA ALA A 9 -10.63 0.27 -3.44
C ALA A 9 -9.46 -0.10 -4.38
N PHE A 10 -9.14 -1.40 -4.47
CA PHE A 10 -8.13 -1.90 -5.40
C PHE A 10 -8.60 -1.79 -6.86
N ALA A 11 -9.87 -2.02 -7.16
CA ALA A 11 -10.42 -1.87 -8.50
C ALA A 11 -10.45 -0.42 -8.97
N GLU A 12 -10.77 0.55 -8.11
CA GLU A 12 -10.67 1.99 -8.42
C GLU A 12 -9.22 2.41 -8.67
N LEU A 13 -8.30 1.95 -7.83
CA LEU A 13 -6.86 2.14 -8.00
C LEU A 13 -6.39 1.61 -9.37
N ILE A 14 -6.77 0.38 -9.72
CA ILE A 14 -6.37 -0.28 -10.98
C ILE A 14 -7.08 0.33 -12.20
N ALA A 15 -8.35 0.75 -12.06
CA ALA A 15 -9.09 1.42 -13.12
C ALA A 15 -8.48 2.79 -13.46
N GLY A 16 -7.95 3.52 -12.46
CA GLY A 16 -7.11 4.70 -12.69
C GLY A 16 -5.73 4.36 -13.26
N ALA A 17 -5.18 3.18 -12.93
CA ALA A 17 -3.81 2.79 -13.23
C ALA A 17 -3.57 2.20 -14.63
N ALA A 18 -4.57 2.11 -15.52
CA ALA A 18 -4.42 1.54 -16.86
C ALA A 18 -3.37 2.25 -17.76
N LYS A 19 -2.76 3.36 -17.29
CA LYS A 19 -1.64 4.07 -17.92
C LYS A 19 -0.51 4.45 -16.95
N SER A 20 -0.52 3.94 -15.73
CA SER A 20 0.33 4.42 -14.63
C SER A 20 1.56 3.54 -14.43
N SER A 21 2.71 4.15 -14.12
CA SER A 21 3.93 3.40 -13.80
C SER A 21 3.82 2.73 -12.43
N VAL A 22 4.67 1.73 -12.13
CA VAL A 22 4.70 1.09 -10.80
C VAL A 22 4.91 2.12 -9.66
N PRO A 23 5.80 3.13 -9.79
CA PRO A 23 5.90 4.24 -8.85
C PRO A 23 4.60 5.01 -8.64
N ASP A 24 3.84 5.27 -9.71
CA ASP A 24 2.58 6.01 -9.62
C ASP A 24 1.55 5.21 -8.82
N ILE A 25 1.44 3.91 -9.10
CA ILE A 25 0.55 3.00 -8.36
C ILE A 25 0.96 2.94 -6.88
N LEU A 26 2.25 2.80 -6.59
CA LEU A 26 2.74 2.75 -5.21
C LEU A 26 2.49 4.08 -4.47
N ARG A 27 2.61 5.22 -5.15
CA ARG A 27 2.27 6.53 -4.60
C ARG A 27 0.78 6.64 -4.26
N GLU A 28 -0.10 6.15 -5.13
CA GLU A 28 -1.54 6.10 -4.84
C GLU A 28 -1.89 5.15 -3.68
N VAL A 29 -1.23 3.99 -3.58
CA VAL A 29 -1.40 3.07 -2.44
C VAL A 29 -1.08 3.76 -1.11
N ILE A 30 0.01 4.52 -1.07
CA ILE A 30 0.42 5.26 0.13
C ILE A 30 -0.56 6.40 0.43
N ASN A 31 -0.85 7.25 -0.56
CA ASN A 31 -1.71 8.43 -0.39
C ASN A 31 -3.11 8.07 0.10
N ASN A 32 -3.68 6.99 -0.43
CA ASN A 32 -5.03 6.54 -0.10
C ASN A 32 -5.07 5.57 1.09
N ASN A 33 -3.93 5.27 1.72
CA ASN A 33 -3.82 4.33 2.84
C ASN A 33 -4.48 2.97 2.55
N VAL A 34 -4.38 2.47 1.31
CA VAL A 34 -5.17 1.34 0.79
C VAL A 34 -5.08 0.10 1.68
N TYR A 35 -3.90 -0.16 2.27
CA TYR A 35 -3.66 -1.34 3.11
C TYR A 35 -3.62 -1.05 4.62
N LYS A 36 -3.90 0.17 5.06
CA LYS A 36 -3.73 0.54 6.47
C LYS A 36 -4.55 -0.34 7.41
N ARG A 37 -5.83 -0.50 7.11
CA ARG A 37 -6.75 -1.29 7.96
C ARG A 37 -6.31 -2.74 8.05
N ASP A 38 -6.07 -3.40 6.91
CA ASP A 38 -5.61 -4.79 6.90
C ASP A 38 -4.24 -4.96 7.57
N TYR A 39 -3.38 -3.96 7.44
CA TYR A 39 -2.11 -3.97 8.13
C TYR A 39 -2.30 -3.93 9.65
N GLU A 40 -3.12 -3.00 10.15
CA GLU A 40 -3.37 -2.81 11.58
C GLU A 40 -4.18 -3.96 12.19
N ASP A 41 -5.21 -4.45 11.50
CA ASP A 41 -6.16 -5.45 12.01
C ASP A 41 -5.65 -6.89 11.88
N VAL A 42 -4.84 -7.18 10.85
CA VAL A 42 -4.39 -8.54 10.53
C VAL A 42 -2.88 -8.64 10.54
N THR A 43 -2.20 -7.88 9.69
CA THR A 43 -0.76 -8.08 9.41
C THR A 43 0.09 -7.86 10.66
N MET A 44 -0.19 -6.82 11.45
CA MET A 44 0.56 -6.50 12.66
C MET A 44 0.54 -7.65 13.68
N GLY A 45 -0.57 -8.39 13.77
CA GLY A 45 -0.68 -9.57 14.64
C GLY A 45 0.09 -10.79 14.14
N LEU A 46 0.53 -10.80 12.89
CA LEU A 46 1.30 -11.88 12.27
C LEU A 46 2.81 -11.63 12.30
N LEU A 47 3.27 -10.41 12.61
CA LEU A 47 4.69 -10.08 12.64
C LEU A 47 5.37 -10.62 13.91
N PHE A 48 6.54 -11.24 13.77
CA PHE A 48 7.37 -11.65 14.92
C PHE A 48 7.77 -10.46 15.81
N VAL A 49 7.95 -9.28 15.20
CA VAL A 49 8.18 -8.01 15.89
C VAL A 49 7.20 -7.00 15.32
N PRO A 50 6.30 -6.41 16.13
CA PRO A 50 5.36 -5.40 15.65
C PRO A 50 6.11 -4.20 15.06
N VAL A 51 5.68 -3.79 13.86
CA VAL A 51 6.15 -2.57 13.19
C VAL A 51 4.92 -1.72 12.92
N SER A 52 4.96 -0.43 13.27
CA SER A 52 3.83 0.47 13.02
C SER A 52 3.59 0.68 11.52
N TYR A 53 2.34 0.90 11.13
CA TYR A 53 2.00 1.21 9.74
C TYR A 53 2.78 2.44 9.23
N ASP A 54 2.96 3.47 10.06
CA ASP A 54 3.76 4.65 9.72
C ASP A 54 5.21 4.30 9.35
N THR A 55 5.81 3.32 10.04
CA THR A 55 7.17 2.85 9.74
C THR A 55 7.22 2.12 8.39
N VAL A 56 6.17 1.36 8.07
CA VAL A 56 6.02 0.72 6.75
C VAL A 56 5.89 1.79 5.66
N VAL A 57 5.02 2.78 5.84
CA VAL A 57 4.84 3.89 4.89
C VAL A 57 6.15 4.64 4.64
N GLN A 58 6.93 4.94 5.69
CA GLN A 58 8.25 5.54 5.54
C GLN A 58 9.21 4.67 4.71
N SER A 59 9.13 3.35 4.85
CA SER A 59 9.93 2.42 4.07
C SER A 59 9.49 2.37 2.60
N LEU A 60 8.18 2.44 2.34
CA LEU A 60 7.63 2.52 0.99
C LEU A 60 8.03 3.84 0.29
N HIS A 61 8.06 4.96 1.01
CA HIS A 61 8.61 6.22 0.48
C HIS A 61 10.08 6.09 0.07
N LYS A 62 10.92 5.41 0.86
CA LYS A 62 12.32 5.15 0.47
C LYS A 62 12.43 4.32 -0.82
N ILE A 63 11.52 3.37 -1.03
CA ILE A 63 11.47 2.59 -2.27
C ILE A 63 11.03 3.48 -3.43
N LEU A 64 10.00 4.32 -3.26
CA LEU A 64 9.58 5.30 -4.27
C LEU A 64 10.71 6.25 -4.71
N ASP A 65 11.50 6.73 -3.74
CA ASP A 65 12.59 7.68 -3.99
C ASP A 65 13.90 6.99 -4.40
N SER A 66 13.88 5.67 -4.61
CA SER A 66 15.05 4.89 -5.01
C SER A 66 15.27 4.86 -6.52
N LYS A 67 16.48 4.46 -6.93
CA LYS A 67 16.84 4.22 -8.34
C LYS A 67 16.31 2.90 -8.91
N LEU A 68 15.37 2.25 -8.23
CA LEU A 68 14.77 0.99 -8.69
C LEU A 68 13.97 1.19 -9.99
N TRP A 69 13.53 2.42 -10.25
CA TRP A 69 12.57 2.77 -11.29
C TRP A 69 13.21 3.46 -12.51
N ASP A 70 14.53 3.63 -12.50
CA ASP A 70 15.33 4.23 -13.58
C ASP A 70 15.50 3.28 -14.79
#